data_AF-A0A662AVA0-F1
#
_entry.id   AF-A0A662AVA0-F1
#
_cell.length_a   1.000
_cell.length_b   1.000
_cell.length_c   1.000
_cell.angle_alpha   90.00
_cell.angle_beta   90.00
_cell.angle_gamma   90.00
#
_symmetry.space_group_name_H-M   'P 1'
#
loop_
_entity.id
_entity.type
_entity.pdbx_description
1 polymer ?
#
loop_
_entity_poly.entity_id
_entity_poly.type
_entity_poly.pdbx_seq_one_letter_code
_entity_poly.pdbx_strand_id
1 'polypeptide(L)'
;MKTIYTSLIILTFSISLFAQNEASLRIEDFNRLEISQPLNIYLHQSDSSYILLQGKDVDASKIEVDIQDEKLFLNVKGSANMNSQIHIYTKDFREIEVSTASNIHTEGQLKGEQLKIKVSGASNVKLNIDYTALNVFITGASDLWVFGRADTLNLVCSGASDFDSYGTKNIFSRVEVSGASDVNVNPDSTLIAELTGASELRFKKEPKQKFIKATGSSEYSRSSNTRDIVEYNGMNVIEHGDTTFIDLGNGRTEIIIIDGDDGVSINRKRSNRIRFRGNWAGIELGVNGYLTPSGSINMPKGYEFLNLKYEKSTNFNLNFFQQSLNLANNHFGLVTGLGLRWNNYRFDNNIVLGSDSAVIYGFHDTDPTKMYSKSKLTAWYLTLPLIFEYQTNSNHNSKSFHIGVGVIGGVRLGSHTKQVYSLVSGGGEFKPKNYDSFHLQPFIIDATLRIGWGPINLYGTYSIINMFVKDQGPELRPFMIGIILPFT
;
A
#
# COMPACT_ATOMS: atom_id res chain seq x y z
N MET A 1 25.97 49.16 25.30
CA MET A 1 24.91 48.14 25.41
C MET A 1 23.96 48.30 24.23
N LYS A 2 23.98 47.37 23.27
CA LYS A 2 22.98 47.28 22.19
C LYS A 2 22.54 45.82 22.10
N THR A 3 21.27 45.60 22.41
CA THR A 3 20.55 44.33 22.45
C THR A 3 20.29 43.83 21.02
N ILE A 4 20.63 42.57 20.74
CA ILE A 4 20.36 41.91 19.46
C ILE A 4 19.08 41.08 19.63
N TYR A 5 18.07 41.39 18.82
CA TYR A 5 16.83 40.63 18.69
C TYR A 5 17.07 39.41 17.78
N THR A 6 16.90 38.21 18.33
CA THR A 6 16.79 36.96 17.56
C THR A 6 15.34 36.78 17.09
N SER A 7 15.08 36.92 15.79
CA SER A 7 13.81 36.51 15.17
C SER A 7 13.77 35.00 14.99
N LEU A 8 12.76 34.38 15.61
CA LEU A 8 12.38 32.98 15.46
C LEU A 8 11.33 32.90 14.33
N ILE A 9 11.69 32.29 13.20
CA ILE A 9 10.72 31.99 12.12
C ILE A 9 10.01 30.68 12.48
N ILE A 10 8.76 30.79 12.93
CA ILE A 10 7.84 29.66 13.10
C ILE A 10 7.07 29.49 11.79
N LEU A 11 7.29 28.36 11.10
CA LEU A 11 6.53 27.96 9.92
C LEU A 11 5.24 27.29 10.39
N THR A 12 4.12 28.01 10.40
CA THR A 12 2.80 27.43 10.67
C THR A 12 2.26 26.74 9.41
N PHE A 13 2.16 25.42 9.45
CA PHE A 13 1.48 24.62 8.42
C PHE A 13 -0.03 24.60 8.74
N SER A 14 -0.82 25.34 7.97
CA SER A 14 -2.28 25.37 8.09
C SER A 14 -2.86 24.10 7.45
N ILE A 15 -3.28 23.12 8.25
CA ILE A 15 -4.09 22.00 7.77
C ILE A 15 -5.53 22.50 7.64
N SER A 16 -6.00 22.66 6.41
CA SER A 16 -7.42 22.87 6.13
C SER A 16 -8.14 21.54 6.35
N LEU A 17 -8.85 21.41 7.48
CA LEU A 17 -9.83 20.34 7.68
C LEU A 17 -11.06 20.65 6.80
N PHE A 18 -11.33 19.81 5.80
CA PHE A 18 -12.62 19.82 5.14
C PHE A 18 -13.66 19.21 6.10
N ALA A 19 -14.60 20.01 6.58
CA ALA A 19 -15.74 19.52 7.34
C ALA A 19 -16.73 18.82 6.39
N GLN A 20 -17.00 17.54 6.62
CA GLN A 20 -18.12 16.82 6.00
C GLN A 20 -19.37 17.14 6.83
N ASN A 21 -20.46 17.56 6.18
CA ASN A 21 -21.72 17.81 6.88
C ASN A 21 -22.35 16.46 7.29
N GLU A 22 -22.64 16.32 8.59
CA GLU A 22 -23.26 15.13 9.18
C GLU A 22 -24.47 15.54 10.02
N ALA A 23 -25.54 14.75 9.98
CA ALA A 23 -26.67 14.88 10.91
C ALA A 23 -27.05 13.50 11.45
N SER A 24 -27.31 13.42 12.75
CA SER A 24 -27.71 12.18 13.42
C SER A 24 -29.12 12.30 13.99
N LEU A 25 -29.87 11.21 13.90
CA LEU A 25 -31.20 11.03 14.45
C LEU A 25 -31.18 9.78 15.33
N ARG A 26 -31.34 9.96 16.64
CA ARG A 26 -31.50 8.84 17.57
C ARG A 26 -32.89 8.24 17.44
N ILE A 27 -32.98 6.92 17.41
CA ILE A 27 -34.23 6.17 17.23
C ILE A 27 -34.35 5.08 18.30
N GLU A 28 -35.52 4.47 18.40
CA GLU A 28 -35.71 3.28 19.24
C GLU A 28 -34.98 2.07 18.65
N ASP A 29 -34.73 1.05 19.48
CA ASP A 29 -34.08 -0.17 19.03
C ASP A 29 -35.02 -0.99 18.14
N PHE A 30 -34.45 -1.57 17.09
CA PHE A 30 -35.15 -2.42 16.14
C PHE A 30 -34.23 -3.56 15.70
N ASN A 31 -34.80 -4.65 15.20
CA ASN A 31 -34.02 -5.76 14.65
C ASN A 31 -34.50 -6.23 13.27
N ARG A 32 -35.55 -5.61 12.73
CA ARG A 32 -36.00 -5.82 11.35
C ARG A 32 -35.97 -4.51 10.59
N LEU A 33 -35.45 -4.53 9.37
CA LEU A 33 -35.36 -3.35 8.50
C LEU A 33 -36.19 -3.56 7.24
N GLU A 34 -37.07 -2.63 6.91
CA GLU A 34 -37.76 -2.59 5.62
C GLU A 34 -37.49 -1.29 4.87
N ILE A 35 -37.02 -1.45 3.64
CA ILE A 35 -36.72 -0.36 2.71
C ILE A 35 -37.65 -0.45 1.50
N SER A 36 -38.54 0.53 1.41
CA SER A 36 -39.60 0.62 0.40
C SER A 36 -39.46 1.87 -0.49
N GLN A 37 -38.29 2.50 -0.48
CA GLN A 37 -37.93 3.62 -1.34
C GLN A 37 -36.53 3.43 -1.95
N PRO A 38 -36.26 3.96 -3.16
CA PRO A 38 -34.93 3.93 -3.77
C PRO A 38 -33.91 4.70 -2.93
N LEU A 39 -33.11 3.99 -2.15
CA LEU A 39 -32.15 4.58 -1.20
C LEU A 39 -30.76 3.93 -1.29
N ASN A 40 -29.75 4.66 -0.82
CA ASN A 40 -28.39 4.16 -0.63
C ASN A 40 -28.07 4.08 0.87
N ILE A 41 -27.96 2.86 1.38
CA ILE A 41 -27.96 2.57 2.81
C ILE A 41 -26.71 1.78 3.22
N TYR A 42 -26.12 2.20 4.33
CA TYR A 42 -25.01 1.52 4.99
C TYR A 42 -25.48 1.00 6.36
N LEU A 43 -25.35 -0.31 6.57
CA LEU A 43 -25.77 -0.96 7.80
C LEU A 43 -24.57 -1.18 8.73
N HIS A 44 -24.80 -0.90 10.01
CA HIS A 44 -23.80 -0.97 11.07
C HIS A 44 -24.38 -1.68 12.29
N GLN A 45 -23.58 -2.53 12.94
CA GLN A 45 -23.89 -3.02 14.27
C GLN A 45 -23.27 -2.14 15.36
N SER A 46 -24.07 -1.80 16.38
CA SER A 46 -23.75 -0.82 17.41
C SER A 46 -24.58 -1.06 18.67
N ASP A 47 -24.04 -0.74 19.85
CA ASP A 47 -24.77 -0.82 21.12
C ASP A 47 -25.91 0.23 21.25
N SER A 48 -26.06 1.11 20.26
CA SER A 48 -27.09 2.15 20.22
C SER A 48 -27.71 2.28 18.84
N SER A 49 -29.03 2.47 18.80
CA SER A 49 -29.76 2.65 17.55
C SER A 49 -29.87 4.12 17.15
N TYR A 50 -29.39 4.45 15.96
CA TYR A 50 -29.46 5.79 15.39
C TYR A 50 -29.27 5.74 13.86
N ILE A 51 -29.72 6.79 13.20
CA ILE A 51 -29.51 7.03 11.78
C ILE A 51 -28.55 8.20 11.63
N LEU A 52 -27.55 8.07 10.77
CA LEU A 52 -26.59 9.11 10.43
C LEU A 52 -26.71 9.41 8.93
N LEU A 53 -26.89 10.68 8.60
CA LEU A 53 -26.93 11.19 7.24
C LEU A 53 -25.62 11.89 6.93
N GLN A 54 -24.97 11.50 5.82
CA GLN A 54 -23.73 12.12 5.34
C GLN A 54 -23.90 12.59 3.90
N GLY A 55 -23.47 13.81 3.57
CA GLY A 55 -23.60 14.34 2.20
C GLY A 55 -23.61 15.87 2.11
N LYS A 56 -23.71 16.40 0.88
CA LYS A 56 -23.75 17.86 0.64
C LYS A 56 -25.07 18.50 1.07
N ASP A 57 -26.18 17.76 0.95
CA ASP A 57 -27.55 18.21 1.23
C ASP A 57 -28.15 17.38 2.38
N VAL A 58 -27.50 17.43 3.55
CA VAL A 58 -27.94 16.71 4.75
C VAL A 58 -29.00 17.54 5.49
N ASP A 59 -30.21 17.02 5.54
CA ASP A 59 -31.32 17.59 6.29
C ASP A 59 -32.09 16.46 7.00
N ALA A 60 -31.88 16.34 8.30
CA ALA A 60 -32.53 15.31 9.12
C ALA A 60 -34.05 15.49 9.19
N SER A 61 -34.59 16.69 8.94
CA SER A 61 -36.03 16.94 8.97
C SER A 61 -36.81 16.22 7.85
N LYS A 62 -36.10 15.70 6.85
CA LYS A 62 -36.68 14.92 5.74
C LYS A 62 -36.79 13.44 6.04
N ILE A 63 -36.18 12.95 7.11
CA ILE A 63 -36.25 11.54 7.49
C ILE A 63 -37.42 11.34 8.44
N GLU A 64 -38.35 10.48 8.02
CA GLU A 64 -39.42 9.96 8.86
C GLU A 64 -39.12 8.51 9.20
N VAL A 65 -39.10 8.22 10.49
CA VAL A 65 -38.85 6.89 11.04
C VAL A 65 -40.10 6.47 11.78
N ASP A 66 -40.60 5.30 11.41
CA ASP A 66 -41.65 4.61 12.16
C ASP A 66 -41.13 3.23 12.57
N ILE A 67 -41.30 2.87 13.84
CA ILE A 67 -40.86 1.58 14.37
C ILE A 67 -42.10 0.91 14.95
N GLN A 68 -42.51 -0.20 14.33
CA GLN A 68 -43.63 -1.01 14.78
C GLN A 68 -43.14 -2.45 14.96
N ASP A 69 -43.40 -3.05 16.13
CA ASP A 69 -42.95 -4.41 16.48
C ASP A 69 -41.45 -4.64 16.19
N GLU A 70 -40.55 -3.74 16.60
CA GLU A 70 -39.09 -3.85 16.33
C GLU A 70 -38.72 -3.86 14.83
N LYS A 71 -39.65 -3.45 13.95
CA LYS A 71 -39.44 -3.27 12.50
C LYS A 71 -39.35 -1.79 12.17
N LEU A 72 -38.21 -1.36 11.64
CA LEU A 72 -37.95 -0.01 11.19
C LEU A 72 -38.48 0.18 9.75
N PHE A 73 -39.39 1.13 9.61
CA PHE A 73 -39.87 1.67 8.34
C PHE A 73 -39.23 3.05 8.13
N LEU A 74 -38.43 3.16 7.07
CA LEU A 74 -37.74 4.39 6.72
C LEU A 74 -38.44 5.08 5.54
N ASN A 75 -38.87 6.33 5.74
CA ASN A 75 -39.46 7.17 4.70
C ASN A 75 -38.68 8.49 4.58
N VAL A 76 -38.26 8.84 3.37
CA VAL A 76 -37.51 10.07 3.08
C VAL A 76 -38.40 11.01 2.26
N LYS A 77 -38.70 12.19 2.83
CA LYS A 77 -39.52 13.23 2.19
C LYS A 77 -38.73 13.99 1.11
N GLY A 78 -39.28 14.06 -0.10
CA GLY A 78 -38.75 14.85 -1.23
C GLY A 78 -38.21 14.00 -2.38
N SER A 79 -37.66 14.63 -3.42
CA SER A 79 -37.12 13.92 -4.60
C SER A 79 -35.97 12.99 -4.20
N ALA A 80 -36.01 11.75 -4.69
CA ALA A 80 -35.05 10.66 -4.49
C ALA A 80 -33.60 10.94 -4.99
N ASN A 81 -33.30 12.20 -5.30
CA ASN A 81 -32.01 12.68 -5.79
C ASN A 81 -31.14 13.23 -4.65
N MET A 82 -31.18 12.59 -3.48
CA MET A 82 -30.29 12.91 -2.39
C MET A 82 -28.95 12.20 -2.66
N ASN A 83 -27.90 12.98 -2.95
CA ASN A 83 -26.51 12.50 -2.90
C ASN A 83 -26.06 12.22 -1.44
N SER A 84 -26.98 11.79 -0.58
CA SER A 84 -26.79 11.62 0.85
C SER A 84 -26.82 10.13 1.17
N GLN A 85 -25.81 9.68 1.91
CA GLN A 85 -25.66 8.32 2.39
C GLN A 85 -26.40 8.17 3.71
N ILE A 86 -27.22 7.12 3.84
CA ILE A 86 -27.96 6.83 5.07
C ILE A 86 -27.27 5.69 5.80
N HIS A 87 -26.64 5.98 6.93
CA HIS A 87 -26.03 4.97 7.79
C HIS A 87 -27.01 4.61 8.91
N ILE A 88 -27.37 3.34 9.02
CA ILE A 88 -28.32 2.84 10.01
C ILE A 88 -27.55 1.95 10.99
N TYR A 89 -27.62 2.33 12.26
CA TYR A 89 -26.99 1.64 13.38
C TYR A 89 -28.08 0.97 14.23
N THR A 90 -27.88 -0.29 14.58
CA THR A 90 -28.65 -1.01 15.61
C THR A 90 -27.83 -2.14 16.20
N LYS A 91 -28.30 -2.75 17.28
CA LYS A 91 -27.61 -3.86 17.95
C LYS A 91 -27.59 -5.13 17.11
N ASP A 92 -28.74 -5.54 16.60
CA ASP A 92 -28.91 -6.84 15.95
C ASP A 92 -29.77 -6.70 14.69
N PHE A 93 -29.43 -7.45 13.64
CA PHE A 93 -30.27 -7.59 12.45
C PHE A 93 -30.78 -9.03 12.35
N ARG A 94 -32.10 -9.21 12.37
CA ARG A 94 -32.79 -10.50 12.20
C ARG A 94 -33.48 -10.61 10.85
N GLU A 95 -33.97 -9.49 10.31
CA GLU A 95 -34.57 -9.44 8.97
C GLU A 95 -34.17 -8.15 8.24
N ILE A 96 -33.79 -8.27 6.96
CA ILE A 96 -33.56 -7.16 6.04
C ILE A 96 -34.44 -7.38 4.82
N GLU A 97 -35.37 -6.47 4.57
CA GLU A 97 -36.36 -6.53 3.49
C GLU A 97 -36.23 -5.30 2.59
N VAL A 98 -36.08 -5.56 1.29
CA VAL A 98 -35.83 -4.54 0.27
C VAL A 98 -36.80 -4.75 -0.88
N SER A 99 -37.63 -3.75 -1.15
CA SER A 99 -38.76 -3.90 -2.08
C SER A 99 -38.66 -3.02 -3.33
N THR A 100 -37.73 -2.07 -3.35
CA THR A 100 -37.56 -1.08 -4.42
C THR A 100 -36.10 -0.91 -4.78
N ALA A 101 -35.81 -0.39 -5.97
CA ALA A 101 -34.45 -0.23 -6.50
C ALA A 101 -33.49 0.53 -5.56
N SER A 102 -32.83 -0.21 -4.67
CA SER A 102 -32.03 0.33 -3.58
C SER A 102 -30.64 -0.31 -3.58
N ASN A 103 -29.66 0.43 -3.09
CA ASN A 103 -28.31 -0.06 -2.85
C ASN A 103 -28.10 -0.20 -1.34
N ILE A 104 -27.81 -1.41 -0.87
CA ILE A 104 -27.59 -1.67 0.56
C ILE A 104 -26.22 -2.32 0.74
N HIS A 105 -25.44 -1.77 1.66
CA HIS A 105 -24.10 -2.23 1.99
C HIS A 105 -23.95 -2.35 3.50
N THR A 106 -23.07 -3.24 3.97
CA THR A 106 -22.60 -3.25 5.35
C THR A 106 -21.27 -2.51 5.47
N GLU A 107 -21.11 -1.71 6.51
CA GLU A 107 -19.80 -1.25 6.96
C GLU A 107 -19.43 -1.99 8.26
N GLY A 108 -18.40 -2.83 8.16
CA GLY A 108 -18.10 -3.82 9.20
C GLY A 108 -18.73 -5.18 8.91
N GLN A 109 -19.05 -5.94 9.95
CA GLN A 109 -19.62 -7.28 9.85
C GLN A 109 -20.85 -7.39 10.76
N LEU A 110 -21.98 -7.82 10.19
CA LEU A 110 -23.19 -8.10 10.96
C LEU A 110 -23.08 -9.49 11.58
N LYS A 111 -23.43 -9.65 12.85
CA LYS A 111 -23.30 -10.89 13.60
C LYS A 111 -24.60 -11.24 14.28
N GLY A 112 -24.92 -12.54 14.34
CA GLY A 112 -26.09 -13.03 15.06
C GLY A 112 -26.29 -14.53 14.86
N GLU A 113 -27.42 -15.06 15.30
CA GLU A 113 -27.72 -16.48 15.14
C GLU A 113 -28.43 -16.77 13.82
N GLN A 114 -29.47 -16.00 13.51
CA GLN A 114 -30.30 -16.16 12.32
C GLN A 114 -30.52 -14.82 11.64
N LEU A 115 -30.29 -14.77 10.32
CA LEU A 115 -30.59 -13.63 9.47
C LEU A 115 -31.50 -14.07 8.33
N LYS A 116 -32.57 -13.31 8.11
CA LYS A 116 -33.43 -13.43 6.95
C LYS A 116 -33.23 -12.22 6.03
N ILE A 117 -32.98 -12.47 4.76
CA ILE A 117 -32.85 -11.44 3.74
C ILE A 117 -33.91 -11.67 2.70
N LYS A 118 -34.70 -10.63 2.42
CA LYS A 118 -35.60 -10.60 1.28
C LYS A 118 -35.22 -9.44 0.37
N VAL A 119 -34.94 -9.75 -0.88
CA VAL A 119 -34.62 -8.74 -1.89
C VAL A 119 -35.58 -8.90 -3.04
N SER A 120 -36.24 -7.80 -3.40
CA SER A 120 -37.13 -7.73 -4.54
C SER A 120 -37.00 -6.38 -5.25
N GLY A 121 -37.57 -6.30 -6.45
CA GLY A 121 -37.42 -5.15 -7.33
C GLY A 121 -36.12 -5.21 -8.14
N ALA A 122 -35.47 -4.06 -8.31
CA ALA A 122 -34.21 -3.90 -9.04
C ALA A 122 -33.09 -3.43 -8.09
N SER A 123 -32.83 -4.24 -7.07
CA SER A 123 -32.01 -3.86 -5.90
C SER A 123 -30.63 -4.50 -5.95
N ASN A 124 -29.61 -3.80 -5.45
CA ASN A 124 -28.24 -4.30 -5.30
C ASN A 124 -27.86 -4.35 -3.83
N VAL A 125 -27.61 -5.54 -3.29
CA VAL A 125 -27.36 -5.71 -1.85
C VAL A 125 -26.01 -6.42 -1.64
N LYS A 126 -25.12 -5.85 -0.83
CA LYS A 126 -23.80 -6.44 -0.49
C LYS A 126 -23.59 -6.47 1.01
N LEU A 127 -23.60 -7.66 1.62
CA LEU A 127 -23.51 -7.81 3.07
C LEU A 127 -22.31 -8.66 3.49
N ASN A 128 -21.59 -8.20 4.52
CA ASN A 128 -20.58 -8.97 5.24
C ASN A 128 -21.17 -9.44 6.57
N ILE A 129 -21.25 -10.76 6.76
CA ILE A 129 -22.03 -11.38 7.83
C ILE A 129 -21.23 -12.44 8.61
N ASP A 130 -21.65 -12.74 9.85
CA ASP A 130 -21.25 -13.89 10.67
C ASP A 130 -22.49 -14.43 11.39
N TYR A 131 -23.20 -15.34 10.73
CA TYR A 131 -24.41 -15.96 11.26
C TYR A 131 -24.31 -17.48 11.27
N THR A 132 -25.11 -18.13 12.11
CA THR A 132 -25.23 -19.59 12.07
C THR A 132 -26.15 -20.03 10.93
N ALA A 133 -27.30 -19.36 10.78
CA ALA A 133 -28.27 -19.66 9.72
C ALA A 133 -28.64 -18.41 8.91
N LEU A 134 -28.56 -18.53 7.59
CA LEU A 134 -28.93 -17.49 6.64
C LEU A 134 -30.07 -18.00 5.75
N ASN A 135 -31.20 -17.28 5.76
CA ASN A 135 -32.34 -17.55 4.89
C ASN A 135 -32.48 -16.39 3.90
N VAL A 136 -32.43 -16.70 2.61
CA VAL A 136 -32.39 -15.70 1.54
C VAL A 136 -33.52 -15.95 0.56
N PHE A 137 -34.29 -14.91 0.28
CA PHE A 137 -35.35 -14.90 -0.72
C PHE A 137 -35.09 -13.76 -1.70
N ILE A 138 -34.86 -14.09 -2.98
CA ILE A 138 -34.61 -13.09 -4.03
C ILE A 138 -35.62 -13.29 -5.14
N THR A 139 -36.27 -12.20 -5.53
CA THR A 139 -37.24 -12.19 -6.62
C THR A 139 -37.08 -10.95 -7.51
N GLY A 140 -37.57 -11.00 -8.74
CA GLY A 140 -37.54 -9.88 -9.67
C GLY A 140 -36.22 -9.82 -10.46
N ALA A 141 -35.55 -8.68 -10.44
CA ALA A 141 -34.28 -8.42 -11.15
C ALA A 141 -33.25 -7.84 -10.19
N SER A 142 -32.89 -8.61 -9.15
CA SER A 142 -32.09 -8.14 -8.03
C SER A 142 -30.81 -8.94 -7.87
N ASP A 143 -29.77 -8.27 -7.37
CA ASP A 143 -28.46 -8.85 -7.12
C ASP A 143 -28.12 -8.84 -5.63
N LEU A 144 -27.70 -9.98 -5.10
CA LEU A 144 -27.28 -10.11 -3.71
C LEU A 144 -25.92 -10.80 -3.59
N TRP A 145 -24.95 -10.08 -3.01
CA TRP A 145 -23.65 -10.63 -2.64
C TRP A 145 -23.52 -10.75 -1.13
N VAL A 146 -23.14 -11.93 -0.65
CA VAL A 146 -22.91 -12.19 0.77
C VAL A 146 -21.48 -12.72 0.99
N PHE A 147 -20.79 -12.13 1.97
CA PHE A 147 -19.43 -12.48 2.37
C PHE A 147 -19.37 -12.82 3.87
N GLY A 148 -18.31 -13.50 4.30
CA GLY A 148 -18.05 -13.78 5.72
C GLY A 148 -18.36 -15.22 6.11
N ARG A 149 -19.29 -15.46 7.04
CA ARG A 149 -19.66 -16.79 7.53
C ARG A 149 -21.18 -16.95 7.66
N ALA A 150 -21.68 -18.07 7.15
CA ALA A 150 -23.03 -18.58 7.37
C ALA A 150 -22.96 -20.11 7.38
N ASP A 151 -23.07 -20.78 8.52
CA ASP A 151 -22.89 -22.24 8.58
C ASP A 151 -23.94 -22.96 7.72
N THR A 152 -25.19 -22.49 7.78
CA THR A 152 -26.32 -22.97 6.95
C THR A 152 -26.83 -21.84 6.07
N LEU A 153 -26.98 -22.12 4.77
CA LEU A 153 -27.60 -21.24 3.78
C LEU A 153 -28.84 -21.93 3.21
N ASN A 154 -30.01 -21.29 3.32
CA ASN A 154 -31.21 -21.64 2.57
C ASN A 154 -31.50 -20.50 1.59
N LEU A 155 -31.44 -20.77 0.29
CA LEU A 155 -31.68 -19.80 -0.77
C LEU A 155 -32.89 -20.20 -1.60
N VAL A 156 -33.80 -19.25 -1.80
CA VAL A 156 -34.84 -19.30 -2.84
C VAL A 156 -34.61 -18.12 -3.77
N CYS A 157 -34.30 -18.40 -5.03
CA CYS A 157 -34.04 -17.39 -6.06
C CYS A 157 -34.97 -17.59 -7.26
N SER A 158 -35.61 -16.53 -7.73
CA SER A 158 -36.55 -16.59 -8.84
C SER A 158 -36.60 -15.31 -9.68
N GLY A 159 -36.98 -15.43 -10.95
CA GLY A 159 -37.11 -14.29 -11.86
C GLY A 159 -35.89 -14.18 -12.79
N ALA A 160 -35.23 -13.03 -12.75
CA ALA A 160 -33.97 -12.74 -13.44
C ALA A 160 -32.97 -12.12 -12.44
N SER A 161 -32.65 -12.89 -11.40
CA SER A 161 -31.91 -12.43 -10.21
C SER A 161 -30.63 -13.21 -9.98
N ASP A 162 -29.62 -12.54 -9.42
CA ASP A 162 -28.30 -13.10 -9.17
C ASP A 162 -27.98 -13.19 -7.68
N PHE A 163 -27.36 -14.31 -7.27
CA PHE A 163 -26.87 -14.50 -5.91
C PHE A 163 -25.44 -14.99 -5.90
N ASP A 164 -24.57 -14.31 -5.15
CA ASP A 164 -23.19 -14.73 -4.95
C ASP A 164 -22.81 -14.85 -3.48
N SER A 165 -22.33 -16.05 -3.12
CA SER A 165 -21.80 -16.37 -1.80
C SER A 165 -20.42 -17.04 -1.84
N TYR A 166 -19.65 -16.86 -2.92
CA TYR A 166 -18.30 -17.43 -3.06
C TYR A 166 -17.29 -16.93 -2.02
N GLY A 167 -17.57 -15.78 -1.41
CA GLY A 167 -16.79 -15.21 -0.31
C GLY A 167 -17.30 -15.59 1.08
N THR A 168 -18.34 -16.43 1.18
CA THR A 168 -18.89 -16.91 2.45
C THR A 168 -18.34 -18.29 2.80
N LYS A 169 -17.91 -18.46 4.06
CA LYS A 169 -17.65 -19.77 4.65
C LYS A 169 -18.99 -20.40 5.02
N ASN A 170 -19.33 -21.49 4.34
CA ASN A 170 -20.59 -22.20 4.51
C ASN A 170 -20.37 -23.70 4.59
N ILE A 171 -21.11 -24.38 5.46
CA ILE A 171 -20.99 -25.84 5.65
C ILE A 171 -22.08 -26.54 4.84
N PHE A 172 -23.32 -26.04 4.93
CA PHE A 172 -24.50 -26.60 4.29
C PHE A 172 -25.24 -25.55 3.46
N SER A 173 -25.54 -25.87 2.21
CA SER A 173 -26.37 -25.04 1.32
C SER A 173 -27.58 -25.84 0.81
N ARG A 174 -28.79 -25.33 1.03
CA ARG A 174 -30.00 -25.72 0.29
C ARG A 174 -30.38 -24.58 -0.65
N VAL A 175 -30.55 -24.88 -1.93
CA VAL A 175 -30.74 -23.89 -2.98
C VAL A 175 -31.92 -24.28 -3.86
N GLU A 176 -32.87 -23.38 -4.04
CA GLU A 176 -33.98 -23.51 -4.99
C GLU A 176 -33.90 -22.34 -5.98
N VAL A 177 -33.70 -22.64 -7.26
CA VAL A 177 -33.57 -21.63 -8.32
C VAL A 177 -34.58 -21.89 -9.42
N SER A 178 -35.25 -20.83 -9.85
CA SER A 178 -36.20 -20.86 -10.95
C SER A 178 -36.08 -19.61 -11.82
N GLY A 179 -36.53 -19.69 -13.08
CA GLY A 179 -36.41 -18.56 -14.02
C GLY A 179 -35.04 -18.51 -14.70
N ALA A 180 -34.58 -17.31 -15.04
CA ALA A 180 -33.29 -17.00 -15.67
C ALA A 180 -32.35 -16.38 -14.63
N SER A 181 -32.00 -17.18 -13.62
CA SER A 181 -31.26 -16.73 -12.43
C SER A 181 -29.92 -17.44 -12.31
N ASP A 182 -28.89 -16.69 -11.91
CA ASP A 182 -27.54 -17.21 -11.67
C ASP A 182 -27.19 -17.26 -10.18
N VAL A 183 -26.71 -18.41 -9.74
CA VAL A 183 -26.42 -18.65 -8.32
C VAL A 183 -25.01 -19.21 -8.15
N ASN A 184 -24.20 -18.52 -7.35
CA ASN A 184 -22.83 -18.87 -7.00
C ASN A 184 -22.73 -19.25 -5.51
N VAL A 185 -22.41 -20.50 -5.19
CA VAL A 185 -22.30 -21.00 -3.80
C VAL A 185 -20.99 -21.72 -3.49
N ASN A 186 -20.64 -21.83 -2.20
CA ASN A 186 -19.42 -22.49 -1.77
C ASN A 186 -19.60 -23.31 -0.45
N PRO A 187 -20.45 -24.35 -0.44
CA PRO A 187 -20.59 -25.23 0.73
C PRO A 187 -19.40 -26.18 0.89
N ASP A 188 -18.86 -26.30 2.10
CA ASP A 188 -17.75 -27.20 2.44
C ASP A 188 -18.19 -28.66 2.62
N SER A 189 -19.43 -28.92 3.07
CA SER A 189 -19.93 -30.28 3.35
C SER A 189 -21.01 -30.71 2.37
N THR A 190 -22.17 -30.05 2.36
CA THR A 190 -23.36 -30.55 1.66
C THR A 190 -24.02 -29.48 0.82
N LEU A 191 -24.32 -29.82 -0.44
CA LEU A 191 -25.13 -29.02 -1.36
C LEU A 191 -26.40 -29.80 -1.74
N ILE A 192 -27.57 -29.24 -1.45
CA ILE A 192 -28.85 -29.71 -1.98
C ILE A 192 -29.39 -28.61 -2.89
N ALA A 193 -29.65 -28.93 -4.16
CA ALA A 193 -30.12 -27.95 -5.12
C ALA A 193 -31.27 -28.45 -6.00
N GLU A 194 -32.27 -27.60 -6.20
CA GLU A 194 -33.34 -27.79 -7.18
C GLU A 194 -33.33 -26.63 -8.17
N LEU A 195 -33.17 -26.94 -9.45
CA LEU A 195 -33.03 -25.98 -10.55
C LEU A 195 -34.12 -26.23 -11.59
N THR A 196 -34.81 -25.17 -11.97
CA THR A 196 -35.85 -25.17 -13.00
C THR A 196 -35.71 -23.96 -13.93
N GLY A 197 -36.24 -24.06 -15.16
CA GLY A 197 -36.22 -22.95 -16.12
C GLY A 197 -34.90 -22.87 -16.90
N ALA A 198 -34.31 -21.68 -16.96
CA ALA A 198 -33.03 -21.37 -17.61
C ALA A 198 -32.01 -20.87 -16.56
N SER A 199 -32.01 -21.52 -15.40
CA SER A 199 -31.20 -21.14 -14.23
C SER A 199 -29.82 -21.79 -14.26
N GLU A 200 -28.80 -21.08 -13.76
CA GLU A 200 -27.45 -21.61 -13.61
C GLU A 200 -27.02 -21.66 -12.13
N LEU A 201 -26.45 -22.80 -11.73
CA LEU A 201 -25.81 -22.97 -10.42
C LEU A 201 -24.33 -23.26 -10.57
N ARG A 202 -23.48 -22.37 -10.06
CA ARG A 202 -22.04 -22.60 -10.00
C ARG A 202 -21.58 -22.79 -8.56
N PHE A 203 -20.75 -23.80 -8.33
CA PHE A 203 -20.10 -24.02 -7.04
C PHE A 203 -18.59 -23.95 -7.15
N LYS A 204 -17.97 -23.20 -6.23
CA LYS A 204 -16.53 -22.88 -6.28
C LYS A 204 -15.62 -24.06 -5.99
N LYS A 205 -16.04 -24.94 -5.08
CA LYS A 205 -15.31 -26.15 -4.69
C LYS A 205 -16.25 -27.33 -4.70
N GLU A 206 -15.70 -28.53 -4.82
CA GLU A 206 -16.50 -29.74 -4.68
C GLU A 206 -16.95 -29.91 -3.23
N PRO A 207 -18.26 -29.94 -2.94
CA PRO A 207 -18.75 -30.32 -1.61
C PRO A 207 -18.55 -31.81 -1.38
N LYS A 208 -18.46 -32.23 -0.11
CA LYS A 208 -18.35 -33.66 0.25
C LYS A 208 -19.55 -34.48 -0.22
N GLN A 209 -20.75 -33.88 -0.22
CA GLN A 209 -21.99 -34.49 -0.69
C GLN A 209 -22.78 -33.48 -1.52
N LYS A 210 -23.35 -33.93 -2.64
CA LYS A 210 -24.25 -33.11 -3.45
C LYS A 210 -25.47 -33.90 -3.93
N PHE A 211 -26.64 -33.27 -3.86
CA PHE A 211 -27.91 -33.77 -4.36
C PHE A 211 -28.53 -32.67 -5.21
N ILE A 212 -28.36 -32.74 -6.53
CA ILE A 212 -28.80 -31.71 -7.46
C ILE A 212 -29.84 -32.30 -8.40
N LYS A 213 -31.01 -31.65 -8.47
CA LYS A 213 -32.07 -31.95 -9.43
C LYS A 213 -32.23 -30.74 -10.36
N ALA A 214 -31.81 -30.90 -11.62
CA ALA A 214 -31.99 -29.89 -12.65
C ALA A 214 -33.02 -30.36 -13.67
N THR A 215 -33.95 -29.48 -14.04
CA THR A 215 -35.00 -29.76 -15.02
C THR A 215 -35.20 -28.57 -15.96
N GLY A 216 -35.63 -28.82 -17.20
CA GLY A 216 -35.67 -27.78 -18.23
C GLY A 216 -34.29 -27.51 -18.81
N SER A 217 -33.97 -26.24 -19.07
CA SER A 217 -32.68 -25.77 -19.59
C SER A 217 -31.72 -25.34 -18.48
N SER A 218 -31.92 -25.81 -17.25
CA SER A 218 -31.06 -25.46 -16.12
C SER A 218 -29.70 -26.15 -16.21
N GLU A 219 -28.66 -25.39 -15.88
CA GLU A 219 -27.27 -25.86 -15.87
C GLU A 219 -26.68 -25.79 -14.47
N TYR A 220 -25.74 -26.70 -14.19
CA TYR A 220 -24.90 -26.58 -13.00
C TYR A 220 -23.47 -26.96 -13.35
N SER A 221 -22.52 -26.21 -12.83
CA SER A 221 -21.11 -26.44 -13.07
C SER A 221 -20.27 -26.17 -11.84
N ARG A 222 -19.13 -26.84 -11.77
CA ARG A 222 -18.06 -26.39 -10.88
C ARG A 222 -17.39 -25.22 -11.57
N SER A 223 -17.19 -24.12 -10.85
CA SER A 223 -16.39 -23.01 -11.38
C SER A 223 -14.97 -23.51 -11.66
N SER A 224 -14.62 -23.62 -12.94
CA SER A 224 -13.28 -24.01 -13.43
C SER A 224 -12.25 -22.88 -13.30
N ASN A 225 -12.70 -21.66 -12.94
CA ASN A 225 -11.88 -20.48 -12.69
C ASN A 225 -11.18 -20.55 -11.32
N THR A 226 -10.30 -21.53 -11.18
CA THR A 226 -9.10 -21.37 -10.36
C THR A 226 -8.24 -20.27 -10.97
N ARG A 227 -7.88 -19.27 -10.15
CA ARG A 227 -7.06 -18.09 -10.48
C ARG A 227 -5.92 -18.41 -11.46
N ASP A 228 -6.07 -18.02 -12.72
CA ASP A 228 -4.94 -17.94 -13.64
C ASP A 228 -4.43 -16.51 -13.66
N ILE A 229 -3.26 -16.33 -13.04
CA ILE A 229 -2.46 -15.12 -13.17
C ILE A 229 -1.49 -15.40 -14.31
N VAL A 230 -1.68 -14.75 -15.46
CA VAL A 230 -0.75 -14.86 -16.59
C VAL A 230 0.14 -13.62 -16.60
N GLU A 231 1.44 -13.83 -16.42
CA GLU A 231 2.45 -12.78 -16.41
C GLU A 231 3.05 -12.63 -17.82
N TYR A 232 2.93 -11.45 -18.44
CA TYR A 232 3.47 -11.18 -19.78
C TYR A 232 4.25 -9.86 -19.79
N ASN A 233 5.56 -9.90 -20.03
CA ASN A 233 6.46 -8.73 -20.05
C ASN A 233 6.35 -7.82 -18.80
N GLY A 234 6.18 -8.40 -17.61
CA GLY A 234 6.07 -7.67 -16.34
C GLY A 234 4.69 -7.05 -16.07
N MET A 235 3.70 -7.35 -16.91
CA MET A 235 2.29 -7.02 -16.69
C MET A 235 1.56 -8.25 -16.13
N ASN A 236 0.69 -8.03 -15.14
CA ASN A 236 -0.17 -9.08 -14.61
C ASN A 236 -1.54 -8.96 -15.28
N VAL A 237 -1.93 -9.99 -16.02
CA VAL A 237 -3.27 -10.11 -16.57
C VAL A 237 -4.08 -11.01 -15.64
N ILE A 238 -5.16 -10.46 -15.11
CA ILE A 238 -6.08 -11.13 -14.20
C ILE A 238 -7.43 -11.16 -14.90
N GLU A 239 -7.87 -12.34 -15.31
CA GLU A 239 -9.17 -12.51 -15.95
C GLU A 239 -10.24 -12.89 -14.93
N HIS A 240 -11.38 -12.22 -15.04
CA HIS A 240 -12.50 -12.34 -14.12
C HIS A 240 -13.82 -12.28 -14.92
N GLY A 241 -14.31 -13.43 -15.39
CA GLY A 241 -15.50 -13.48 -16.24
C GLY A 241 -15.28 -12.64 -17.51
N ASP A 242 -16.20 -11.71 -17.79
CA ASP A 242 -16.14 -10.84 -18.97
C ASP A 242 -15.21 -9.63 -18.79
N THR A 243 -14.48 -9.56 -17.67
CA THR A 243 -13.56 -8.46 -17.37
C THR A 243 -12.12 -8.94 -17.27
N THR A 244 -11.27 -8.46 -18.17
CA THR A 244 -9.82 -8.62 -18.11
C THR A 244 -9.20 -7.41 -17.43
N PHE A 245 -8.53 -7.65 -16.30
CA PHE A 245 -7.72 -6.65 -15.63
C PHE A 245 -6.27 -6.79 -16.08
N ILE A 246 -5.75 -5.76 -16.74
CA ILE A 246 -4.34 -5.67 -17.10
C ILE A 246 -3.67 -4.68 -16.15
N ASP A 247 -2.90 -5.19 -15.20
CA ASP A 247 -1.95 -4.41 -14.43
C ASP A 247 -0.71 -4.19 -15.29
N LEU A 248 -0.44 -2.94 -15.65
CA LEU A 248 0.69 -2.54 -16.48
C LEU A 248 2.07 -2.75 -15.81
N GLY A 249 2.12 -3.39 -14.63
CA GLY A 249 3.34 -3.64 -13.87
C GLY A 249 3.86 -2.41 -13.13
N ASN A 250 3.17 -1.26 -13.23
CA ASN A 250 3.62 0.01 -12.67
C ASN A 250 3.03 0.32 -11.28
N GLY A 251 2.10 -0.51 -10.79
CA GLY A 251 1.53 -0.41 -9.45
C GLY A 251 0.51 0.72 -9.25
N ARG A 252 0.19 1.50 -10.28
CA ARG A 252 -0.66 2.70 -10.19
C ARG A 252 -1.84 2.69 -11.14
N THR A 253 -1.82 1.81 -12.13
CA THR A 253 -2.76 1.84 -13.24
C THR A 253 -3.22 0.45 -13.56
N GLU A 254 -4.53 0.27 -13.51
CA GLU A 254 -5.22 -0.94 -13.94
C GLU A 254 -6.01 -0.58 -15.18
N ILE A 255 -5.78 -1.31 -16.27
CA ILE A 255 -6.64 -1.26 -17.45
C ILE A 255 -7.68 -2.35 -17.25
N ILE A 256 -8.93 -1.96 -17.34
CA ILE A 256 -10.09 -2.84 -17.20
C ILE A 256 -10.67 -2.94 -18.58
N ILE A 257 -10.55 -4.11 -19.20
CA ILE A 257 -11.20 -4.44 -20.45
C ILE A 257 -12.46 -5.20 -20.07
N ILE A 258 -13.61 -4.66 -20.42
CA ILE A 258 -14.90 -5.30 -20.19
C ILE A 258 -15.40 -5.68 -21.56
N ASP A 259 -15.51 -6.98 -21.80
CA ASP A 259 -16.17 -7.53 -22.96
C ASP A 259 -17.67 -7.60 -22.68
N GLY A 260 -18.48 -7.27 -23.69
CA GLY A 260 -19.93 -7.20 -23.55
C GLY A 260 -20.59 -7.32 -24.90
N ASP A 261 -21.89 -7.60 -24.90
CA ASP A 261 -22.65 -7.95 -26.13
C ASP A 261 -22.60 -6.88 -27.24
N ASP A 262 -22.35 -5.61 -26.88
CA ASP A 262 -22.26 -4.47 -27.80
C ASP A 262 -20.81 -4.07 -28.19
N GLY A 263 -19.81 -4.86 -27.74
CA GLY A 263 -18.39 -4.68 -28.04
C GLY A 263 -17.51 -4.35 -26.83
N VAL A 264 -16.19 -4.31 -27.07
CA VAL A 264 -15.18 -4.21 -26.01
C VAL A 264 -15.03 -2.78 -25.49
N SER A 265 -15.17 -2.60 -24.17
CA SER A 265 -14.90 -1.31 -23.50
C SER A 265 -13.60 -1.34 -22.70
N ILE A 266 -12.79 -0.29 -22.82
CA ILE A 266 -11.47 -0.20 -22.16
C ILE A 266 -11.45 1.00 -21.23
N ASN A 267 -11.33 0.74 -19.93
CA ASN A 267 -11.33 1.75 -18.87
C ASN A 267 -10.01 1.75 -18.08
N ARG A 268 -9.59 2.93 -17.60
CA ARG A 268 -8.34 3.09 -16.83
C ARG A 268 -8.65 3.58 -15.42
N LYS A 269 -8.30 2.79 -14.39
CA LYS A 269 -8.50 3.15 -12.96
C LYS A 269 -7.20 3.14 -12.15
N ARG A 270 -7.19 3.90 -11.04
CA ARG A 270 -6.18 3.82 -9.97
C ARG A 270 -6.62 2.77 -8.94
N SER A 271 -5.74 1.81 -8.64
CA SER A 271 -6.03 0.65 -7.78
C SER A 271 -5.95 0.99 -6.28
N ASN A 272 -6.88 0.46 -5.47
CA ASN A 272 -6.98 0.66 -4.00
C ASN A 272 -6.48 -0.53 -3.16
N ARG A 273 -5.84 -1.56 -3.75
CA ARG A 273 -5.30 -2.70 -2.99
C ARG A 273 -4.12 -2.28 -2.12
N ILE A 274 -4.08 -2.72 -0.86
CA ILE A 274 -2.87 -2.64 -0.02
C ILE A 274 -1.80 -3.50 -0.70
N ARG A 275 -0.85 -2.83 -1.36
CA ARG A 275 0.27 -3.47 -2.05
C ARG A 275 1.50 -3.43 -1.16
N PHE A 276 2.40 -4.38 -1.38
CA PHE A 276 3.77 -4.30 -0.88
C PHE A 276 4.34 -2.89 -1.08
N ARG A 277 4.78 -2.25 0.01
CA ARG A 277 5.44 -0.94 0.03
C ARG A 277 6.84 -1.19 0.57
N GLY A 278 7.87 -0.91 -0.22
CA GLY A 278 9.26 -1.08 0.21
C GLY A 278 9.71 -0.04 1.22
N ASN A 279 10.91 -0.25 1.78
CA ASN A 279 11.52 0.60 2.80
C ASN A 279 12.77 1.34 2.26
N TRP A 280 12.65 2.00 1.10
CA TRP A 280 13.73 2.81 0.50
C TRP A 280 13.60 4.30 0.79
N ALA A 281 12.40 4.88 0.60
CA ALA A 281 12.18 6.31 0.72
C ALA A 281 12.36 6.80 2.17
N GLY A 282 13.24 7.78 2.36
CA GLY A 282 13.64 8.23 3.69
C GLY A 282 14.96 9.00 3.70
N ILE A 283 15.42 9.28 4.92
CA ILE A 283 16.74 9.83 5.21
C ILE A 283 17.61 8.72 5.78
N GLU A 284 18.86 8.62 5.33
CA GLU A 284 19.84 7.69 5.91
C GLU A 284 21.02 8.47 6.47
N LEU A 285 21.42 8.13 7.69
CA LEU A 285 22.53 8.75 8.40
C LEU A 285 23.49 7.66 8.83
N GLY A 286 24.78 7.86 8.59
CA GLY A 286 25.77 6.84 8.93
C GLY A 286 27.20 7.33 8.94
N VAL A 287 28.09 6.37 9.18
CA VAL A 287 29.53 6.50 9.02
C VAL A 287 29.95 5.84 7.72
N ASN A 288 30.95 6.41 7.06
CA ASN A 288 31.49 5.87 5.83
C ASN A 288 33.01 5.78 5.87
N GLY A 289 33.55 4.87 5.07
CA GLY A 289 34.98 4.64 4.95
C GLY A 289 35.29 3.82 3.72
N TYR A 290 36.49 3.23 3.68
CA TYR A 290 36.88 2.30 2.63
C TYR A 290 37.89 1.27 3.14
N LEU A 291 37.93 0.12 2.46
CA LEU A 291 38.87 -0.97 2.72
C LEU A 291 39.76 -1.22 1.50
N THR A 292 40.97 -1.71 1.72
CA THR A 292 41.79 -2.32 0.67
C THR A 292 41.17 -3.64 0.18
N PRO A 293 41.63 -4.23 -0.95
CA PRO A 293 41.13 -5.53 -1.42
C PRO A 293 41.31 -6.67 -0.41
N SER A 294 42.28 -6.54 0.51
CA SER A 294 42.49 -7.49 1.61
C SER A 294 41.57 -7.25 2.82
N GLY A 295 40.62 -6.31 2.73
CA GLY A 295 39.72 -5.94 3.82
C GLY A 295 40.39 -5.10 4.92
N SER A 296 41.56 -4.51 4.67
CA SER A 296 42.28 -3.71 5.67
C SER A 296 41.88 -2.23 5.62
N ILE A 297 41.86 -1.59 6.79
CA ILE A 297 41.73 -0.13 6.92
C ILE A 297 43.06 0.60 6.74
N ASN A 298 44.19 -0.12 6.70
CA ASN A 298 45.51 0.47 6.53
C ASN A 298 45.79 0.77 5.06
N MET A 299 46.21 2.01 4.77
CA MET A 299 46.49 2.42 3.40
C MET A 299 47.75 1.77 2.83
N PRO A 300 47.78 1.48 1.52
CA PRO A 300 49.00 1.04 0.84
C PRO A 300 50.12 2.08 0.95
N LYS A 301 51.37 1.63 0.86
CA LYS A 301 52.55 2.51 0.91
C LYS A 301 52.45 3.60 -0.17
N GLY A 302 52.66 4.86 0.22
CA GLY A 302 52.55 6.03 -0.66
C GLY A 302 51.15 6.65 -0.73
N TYR A 303 50.14 6.03 -0.11
CA TYR A 303 48.76 6.53 -0.04
C TYR A 303 48.29 6.80 1.40
N GLU A 304 49.20 6.94 2.35
CA GLU A 304 48.91 7.19 3.77
C GLU A 304 48.15 8.51 4.00
N PHE A 305 48.23 9.45 3.05
CA PHE A 305 47.47 10.69 3.06
C PHE A 305 45.95 10.47 2.95
N LEU A 306 45.51 9.28 2.53
CA LEU A 306 44.11 8.87 2.50
C LEU A 306 43.63 8.27 3.83
N ASN A 307 44.47 8.12 4.87
CA ASN A 307 43.97 7.66 6.17
C ASN A 307 42.80 8.53 6.67
N LEU A 308 41.75 7.89 7.20
CA LEU A 308 40.51 8.54 7.62
C LEU A 308 40.38 8.64 9.14
N LYS A 309 39.75 9.73 9.60
CA LYS A 309 39.06 9.80 10.89
C LYS A 309 37.68 9.21 10.72
N TYR A 310 37.54 7.91 10.96
CA TYR A 310 36.29 7.18 10.72
C TYR A 310 35.12 7.76 11.52
N GLU A 311 35.34 8.18 12.76
CA GLU A 311 34.31 8.77 13.63
C GLU A 311 33.82 10.15 13.16
N LYS A 312 34.52 10.77 12.20
CA LYS A 312 34.14 12.04 11.56
C LYS A 312 33.87 11.90 10.07
N SER A 313 33.94 10.69 9.54
CA SER A 313 33.62 10.37 8.16
C SER A 313 32.18 9.90 8.11
N THR A 314 31.31 10.78 7.63
CA THR A 314 29.86 10.60 7.68
C THR A 314 29.22 10.61 6.31
N ASN A 315 28.14 9.87 6.18
CA ASN A 315 27.27 9.96 5.02
C ASN A 315 25.86 10.43 5.39
N PHE A 316 25.23 11.10 4.44
CA PHE A 316 23.84 11.52 4.46
C PHE A 316 23.22 11.10 3.14
N ASN A 317 22.12 10.35 3.18
CA ASN A 317 21.36 10.00 1.97
C ASN A 317 19.93 10.53 2.08
N LEU A 318 19.42 11.08 0.99
CA LEU A 318 18.04 11.51 0.81
C LEU A 318 17.41 10.67 -0.29
N ASN A 319 16.63 9.68 0.09
CA ASN A 319 15.93 8.78 -0.83
C ASN A 319 14.53 9.33 -1.09
N PHE A 320 14.40 10.14 -2.15
CA PHE A 320 13.22 10.97 -2.39
C PHE A 320 12.18 10.33 -3.30
N PHE A 321 12.51 9.25 -4.01
CA PHE A 321 11.57 8.54 -4.87
C PHE A 321 11.69 7.04 -4.65
N GLN A 322 10.55 6.35 -4.64
CA GLN A 322 10.46 4.90 -4.52
C GLN A 322 9.38 4.37 -5.45
N GLN A 323 9.68 3.22 -6.05
CA GLN A 323 8.74 2.36 -6.72
C GLN A 323 8.88 0.94 -6.15
N SER A 324 7.75 0.32 -5.84
CA SER A 324 7.71 -1.01 -5.24
C SER A 324 6.87 -1.93 -6.12
N LEU A 325 7.43 -3.08 -6.45
CA LEU A 325 6.78 -4.15 -7.21
C LEU A 325 6.51 -5.30 -6.24
N ASN A 326 5.26 -5.71 -6.12
CA ASN A 326 4.89 -6.87 -5.32
C ASN A 326 5.21 -8.15 -6.11
N LEU A 327 6.02 -9.04 -5.54
CA LEU A 327 6.38 -10.30 -6.17
C LEU A 327 5.52 -11.47 -5.66
N ALA A 328 5.21 -11.50 -4.36
CA ALA A 328 4.39 -12.57 -3.79
C ALA A 328 3.69 -12.16 -2.49
N ASN A 329 2.38 -12.40 -2.45
CA ASN A 329 1.53 -12.32 -1.25
C ASN A 329 1.69 -11.03 -0.41
N ASN A 330 2.14 -9.92 -1.00
CA ASN A 330 2.48 -8.67 -0.32
C ASN A 330 3.60 -8.77 0.73
N HIS A 331 4.29 -9.91 0.82
CA HIS A 331 5.39 -10.15 1.75
C HIS A 331 6.75 -10.06 1.06
N PHE A 332 6.81 -10.34 -0.23
CA PHE A 332 8.02 -10.22 -1.05
C PHE A 332 7.83 -9.17 -2.11
N GLY A 333 8.83 -8.33 -2.31
CA GLY A 333 8.79 -7.32 -3.36
C GLY A 333 10.17 -6.90 -3.86
N LEU A 334 10.16 -6.27 -5.03
CA LEU A 334 11.31 -5.60 -5.62
C LEU A 334 11.15 -4.09 -5.44
N VAL A 335 12.16 -3.45 -4.88
CA VAL A 335 12.18 -2.02 -4.57
C VAL A 335 13.23 -1.34 -5.44
N THR A 336 12.79 -0.33 -6.18
CA THR A 336 13.65 0.61 -6.88
C THR A 336 13.26 2.04 -6.53
N GLY A 337 14.01 3.04 -6.99
CA GLY A 337 13.78 4.41 -6.58
C GLY A 337 14.86 5.37 -7.04
N LEU A 338 14.89 6.56 -6.47
CA LEU A 338 16.00 7.49 -6.62
C LEU A 338 16.40 8.04 -5.25
N GLY A 339 17.68 8.33 -5.10
CA GLY A 339 18.21 9.00 -3.93
C GLY A 339 19.42 9.88 -4.24
N LEU A 340 19.67 10.86 -3.38
CA LEU A 340 20.90 11.64 -3.37
C LEU A 340 21.76 11.19 -2.21
N ARG A 341 23.04 10.93 -2.48
CA ARG A 341 24.02 10.52 -1.47
C ARG A 341 25.08 11.59 -1.33
N TRP A 342 25.45 11.93 -0.10
CA TRP A 342 26.60 12.78 0.23
C TRP A 342 27.54 12.04 1.15
N ASN A 343 28.73 11.73 0.65
CA ASN A 343 29.78 11.08 1.42
C ASN A 343 30.81 12.12 1.84
N ASN A 344 31.17 12.15 3.13
CA ASN A 344 32.20 13.01 3.67
C ASN A 344 33.33 12.15 4.24
N TYR A 345 34.46 12.10 3.56
CA TYR A 345 35.66 11.42 4.02
C TYR A 345 36.56 12.42 4.75
N ARG A 346 36.64 12.34 6.08
CA ARG A 346 37.49 13.21 6.88
C ARG A 346 38.88 12.57 6.98
N PHE A 347 39.90 13.22 6.46
CA PHE A 347 41.27 12.72 6.54
C PHE A 347 41.84 12.86 7.96
N ASP A 348 42.65 11.89 8.37
CA ASP A 348 43.38 11.89 9.63
C ASP A 348 44.37 13.06 9.68
N ASN A 349 45.16 13.15 8.61
CA ASN A 349 46.09 14.22 8.38
C ASN A 349 45.42 15.41 7.67
N ASN A 350 45.86 16.62 8.00
CA ASN A 350 45.42 17.82 7.31
C ASN A 350 46.25 17.99 6.02
N ILE A 351 45.74 17.40 4.95
CA ILE A 351 46.40 17.36 3.63
C ILE A 351 45.64 18.19 2.59
N VAL A 352 46.35 18.64 1.57
CA VAL A 352 45.81 19.15 0.32
C VAL A 352 45.78 17.98 -0.67
N LEU A 353 44.64 17.70 -1.30
CA LEU A 353 44.57 16.74 -2.40
C LEU A 353 44.78 17.45 -3.74
N GLY A 354 45.70 16.93 -4.54
CA GLY A 354 45.91 17.30 -5.92
C GLY A 354 45.30 16.26 -6.88
N SER A 355 44.93 16.72 -8.06
CA SER A 355 44.24 15.95 -9.11
C SER A 355 44.69 16.32 -10.52
N ASP A 356 45.69 17.18 -10.61
CA ASP A 356 46.36 17.68 -11.82
C ASP A 356 47.47 16.74 -12.32
N SER A 357 47.70 15.61 -11.64
CA SER A 357 48.67 14.59 -12.04
C SER A 357 47.98 13.35 -12.63
N ALA A 358 48.75 12.39 -13.14
CA ALA A 358 48.20 11.12 -13.65
C ALA A 358 47.54 10.27 -12.54
N VAL A 359 47.96 10.46 -11.28
CA VAL A 359 47.46 9.74 -10.11
C VAL A 359 47.05 10.72 -9.01
N ILE A 360 46.10 10.32 -8.16
CA ILE A 360 45.79 11.11 -6.97
C ILE A 360 47.00 11.18 -6.04
N TYR A 361 47.27 12.36 -5.53
CA TYR A 361 48.32 12.58 -4.53
C TYR A 361 47.85 13.56 -3.46
N GLY A 362 48.47 13.48 -2.29
CA GLY A 362 48.23 14.38 -1.18
C GLY A 362 49.53 14.90 -0.60
N PHE A 363 49.54 16.18 -0.21
CA PHE A 363 50.70 16.82 0.40
C PHE A 363 50.28 17.71 1.57
N HIS A 364 51.22 18.04 2.43
CA HIS A 364 51.02 19.03 3.49
C HIS A 364 51.36 20.42 2.94
N ASP A 365 50.45 21.38 3.12
CA ASP A 365 50.81 22.78 2.90
C ASP A 365 51.82 23.20 3.97
N THR A 366 52.97 23.69 3.52
CA THR A 366 54.09 24.10 4.38
C THR A 366 54.03 25.58 4.75
N ASP A 367 53.00 26.32 4.32
CA ASP A 367 52.80 27.72 4.69
C ASP A 367 52.67 27.88 6.22
N PRO A 368 53.67 28.47 6.91
CA PRO A 368 53.69 28.57 8.36
C PRO A 368 52.65 29.56 8.89
N THR A 369 52.05 30.38 8.01
CA THR A 369 51.01 31.33 8.39
C THR A 369 49.64 30.67 8.57
N LYS A 370 49.46 29.42 8.11
CA LYS A 370 48.20 28.69 8.15
C LYS A 370 48.25 27.53 9.14
N MET A 371 47.32 27.54 10.11
CA MET A 371 47.10 26.42 11.02
C MET A 371 45.89 25.61 10.59
N TYR A 372 46.13 24.48 9.93
CA TYR A 372 45.07 23.60 9.44
C TYR A 372 44.43 22.80 10.58
N SER A 373 43.10 22.74 10.59
CA SER A 373 42.29 21.97 11.54
C SER A 373 41.44 20.89 10.88
N LYS A 374 41.12 21.04 9.59
CA LYS A 374 40.35 20.06 8.84
C LYS A 374 40.70 19.98 7.37
N SER A 375 40.80 18.75 6.87
CA SER A 375 40.79 18.37 5.47
C SER A 375 39.79 17.25 5.23
N LYS A 376 38.94 17.38 4.21
CA LYS A 376 38.00 16.34 3.84
C LYS A 376 37.76 16.31 2.34
N LEU A 377 37.41 15.14 1.83
CA LEU A 377 36.86 14.93 0.50
C LEU A 377 35.36 14.69 0.61
N THR A 378 34.57 15.45 -0.12
CA THR A 378 33.12 15.27 -0.23
C THR A 378 32.77 14.87 -1.65
N ALA A 379 31.98 13.81 -1.81
CA ALA A 379 31.44 13.38 -3.09
C ALA A 379 29.93 13.19 -2.96
N TRP A 380 29.19 13.59 -3.98
CA TRP A 380 27.75 13.42 -4.00
C TRP A 380 27.25 12.77 -5.29
N TYR A 381 26.25 11.90 -5.16
CA TYR A 381 25.81 10.97 -6.19
C TYR A 381 24.29 10.97 -6.32
N LEU A 382 23.79 10.84 -7.54
CA LEU A 382 22.45 10.33 -7.81
C LEU A 382 22.51 8.81 -7.75
N THR A 383 21.59 8.18 -7.03
CA THR A 383 21.58 6.74 -6.77
C THR A 383 20.29 6.10 -7.22
N LEU A 384 20.39 4.86 -7.72
CA LEU A 384 19.31 4.02 -8.22
C LEU A 384 19.46 2.64 -7.55
N PRO A 385 18.59 2.30 -6.57
CA PRO A 385 18.59 0.99 -5.93
C PRO A 385 17.84 -0.06 -6.77
N LEU A 386 18.23 -1.31 -6.59
CA LEU A 386 17.48 -2.50 -6.96
C LEU A 386 17.57 -3.49 -5.80
N ILE A 387 16.52 -3.59 -4.98
CA ILE A 387 16.52 -4.30 -3.71
C ILE A 387 15.38 -5.32 -3.69
N PHE A 388 15.70 -6.57 -3.41
CA PHE A 388 14.70 -7.57 -3.03
C PHE A 388 14.45 -7.44 -1.54
N GLU A 389 13.18 -7.28 -1.17
CA GLU A 389 12.79 -7.03 0.20
C GLU A 389 11.69 -8.01 0.62
N TYR A 390 11.90 -8.60 1.79
CA TYR A 390 10.91 -9.39 2.51
C TYR A 390 10.41 -8.58 3.70
N GLN A 391 9.10 -8.59 3.93
CA GLN A 391 8.45 -7.96 5.07
C GLN A 391 7.41 -8.90 5.69
N THR A 392 7.30 -8.90 7.02
CA THR A 392 6.31 -9.73 7.74
C THR A 392 4.90 -9.17 7.64
N ASN A 393 4.74 -7.87 7.37
CA ASN A 393 3.43 -7.23 7.23
C ASN A 393 3.54 -5.98 6.36
N SER A 394 2.65 -5.83 5.37
CA SER A 394 2.63 -4.67 4.47
C SER A 394 2.10 -3.38 5.12
N ASN A 395 1.38 -3.47 6.24
CA ASN A 395 0.78 -2.31 6.92
C ASN A 395 1.73 -1.50 7.82
N HIS A 396 3.05 -1.76 7.78
CA HIS A 396 4.08 -0.96 8.48
C HIS A 396 3.70 -0.60 9.93
N ASN A 397 3.41 -1.63 10.75
CA ASN A 397 3.10 -1.44 12.17
C ASN A 397 4.36 -1.57 13.05
N SER A 398 4.24 -1.22 14.33
CA SER A 398 5.37 -1.26 15.31
C SER A 398 5.96 -2.66 15.54
N LYS A 399 5.32 -3.72 15.04
CA LYS A 399 5.78 -5.12 15.12
C LYS A 399 6.24 -5.68 13.77
N SER A 400 6.30 -4.84 12.73
CA SER A 400 6.73 -5.27 11.39
C SER A 400 8.25 -5.41 11.34
N PHE A 401 8.70 -6.53 10.77
CA PHE A 401 10.09 -6.82 10.46
C PHE A 401 10.25 -6.79 8.95
N HIS A 402 11.35 -6.22 8.47
CA HIS A 402 11.73 -6.29 7.07
C HIS A 402 13.24 -6.51 6.91
N ILE A 403 13.59 -7.13 5.81
CA ILE A 403 14.96 -7.36 5.38
C ILE A 403 15.05 -7.15 3.88
N GLY A 404 16.03 -6.36 3.46
CA GLY A 404 16.30 -6.04 2.07
C GLY A 404 17.73 -6.39 1.68
N VAL A 405 17.91 -7.05 0.55
CA VAL A 405 19.22 -7.31 -0.06
C VAL A 405 19.19 -6.87 -1.51
N GLY A 406 20.25 -6.22 -1.97
CA GLY A 406 20.29 -5.77 -3.35
C GLY A 406 21.56 -5.05 -3.76
N VAL A 407 21.44 -4.27 -4.82
CA VAL A 407 22.52 -3.43 -5.35
C VAL A 407 22.06 -1.98 -5.48
N ILE A 408 22.99 -1.05 -5.33
CA ILE A 408 22.76 0.39 -5.55
C ILE A 408 23.75 0.86 -6.60
N GLY A 409 23.23 1.23 -7.76
CA GLY A 409 23.99 1.95 -8.78
C GLY A 409 23.98 3.46 -8.49
N GLY A 410 24.97 4.19 -8.97
CA GLY A 410 24.95 5.64 -8.86
C GLY A 410 25.90 6.36 -9.82
N VAL A 411 25.56 7.60 -10.11
CA VAL A 411 26.34 8.53 -10.93
C VAL A 411 26.79 9.68 -10.06
N ARG A 412 28.09 10.00 -10.08
CA ARG A 412 28.65 11.12 -9.35
C ARG A 412 28.22 12.43 -10.00
N LEU A 413 27.57 13.28 -9.21
CA LEU A 413 27.14 14.61 -9.65
C LEU A 413 28.17 15.70 -9.32
N GLY A 414 29.05 15.43 -8.36
CA GLY A 414 30.24 16.25 -8.15
C GLY A 414 31.06 15.81 -6.95
N SER A 415 32.22 16.41 -6.84
CA SER A 415 33.12 16.23 -5.72
C SER A 415 33.86 17.53 -5.42
N HIS A 416 34.22 17.70 -4.16
CA HIS A 416 35.08 18.79 -3.73
C HIS A 416 35.87 18.40 -2.50
N THR A 417 37.05 18.97 -2.38
CA THR A 417 37.76 18.98 -1.12
C THR A 417 37.38 20.21 -0.33
N LYS A 418 37.42 20.10 1.00
CA LYS A 418 37.27 21.25 1.90
C LYS A 418 38.40 21.23 2.90
N GLN A 419 39.13 22.33 2.95
CA GLN A 419 40.13 22.58 3.97
C GLN A 419 39.65 23.66 4.92
N VAL A 420 40.10 23.58 6.16
CA VAL A 420 39.80 24.54 7.22
C VAL A 420 41.09 24.89 7.92
N TYR A 421 41.41 26.17 7.94
CA TYR A 421 42.58 26.70 8.64
C TYR A 421 42.30 28.09 9.20
N SER A 422 43.08 28.45 10.21
CA SER A 422 43.13 29.81 10.75
C SER A 422 44.49 30.43 10.44
N LEU A 423 44.54 31.75 10.26
CA LEU A 423 45.81 32.45 10.11
C LEU A 423 46.45 32.71 11.48
N VAL A 424 47.76 32.56 11.57
CA VAL A 424 48.54 32.88 12.79
C VAL A 424 48.40 34.36 13.16
N SER A 425 48.25 35.24 12.16
CA SER A 425 48.02 36.68 12.35
C SER A 425 46.63 37.04 12.89
N GLY A 426 45.75 36.07 13.13
CA GLY A 426 44.33 36.30 13.42
C GLY A 426 43.50 36.55 12.16
N GLY A 427 42.19 36.73 12.33
CA GLY A 427 41.24 36.97 11.21
C GLY A 427 40.15 35.91 11.01
N GLY A 428 40.08 34.90 11.88
CA GLY A 428 39.03 33.88 11.86
C GLY A 428 39.36 32.63 11.06
N GLU A 429 38.35 31.78 10.87
CA GLU A 429 38.47 30.46 10.23
C GLU A 429 38.13 30.51 8.74
N PHE A 430 39.09 30.13 7.89
CA PHE A 430 38.95 30.03 6.44
C PHE A 430 38.51 28.62 6.04
N LYS A 431 37.64 28.52 5.02
CA LYS A 431 36.99 27.27 4.61
C LYS A 431 37.00 27.04 3.09
N PRO A 432 38.15 27.15 2.40
CA PRO A 432 38.18 26.98 0.94
C PRO A 432 37.68 25.60 0.52
N LYS A 433 37.00 25.58 -0.62
CA LYS A 433 36.56 24.37 -1.30
C LYS A 433 37.14 24.32 -2.70
N ASN A 434 37.77 23.21 -3.07
CA ASN A 434 38.25 22.99 -4.44
C ASN A 434 37.39 21.91 -5.10
N TYR A 435 36.76 22.23 -6.23
CA TYR A 435 35.86 21.34 -6.96
C TYR A 435 36.63 20.67 -8.09
N ASP A 436 36.74 19.36 -8.03
CA ASP A 436 37.36 18.52 -9.06
C ASP A 436 36.86 17.09 -8.89
N SER A 437 37.20 16.22 -9.83
CA SER A 437 36.97 14.79 -9.80
C SER A 437 37.85 14.05 -8.79
N PHE A 438 39.06 14.52 -8.48
CA PHE A 438 40.01 13.80 -7.61
C PHE A 438 40.18 12.32 -8.00
N HIS A 439 40.19 12.04 -9.30
CA HIS A 439 40.29 10.68 -9.86
C HIS A 439 39.23 9.68 -9.37
N LEU A 440 38.14 10.13 -8.71
CA LEU A 440 37.08 9.18 -8.30
C LEU A 440 36.35 8.67 -9.54
N GLN A 441 35.85 7.44 -9.45
CA GLN A 441 34.98 6.89 -10.46
C GLN A 441 33.75 7.79 -10.68
N PRO A 442 33.32 7.99 -11.94
CA PRO A 442 32.05 8.64 -12.23
C PRO A 442 30.84 7.79 -11.82
N PHE A 443 31.02 6.48 -11.63
CA PHE A 443 29.95 5.54 -11.26
C PHE A 443 30.30 4.78 -9.99
N ILE A 444 29.25 4.36 -9.26
CA ILE A 444 29.35 3.45 -8.11
C ILE A 444 28.42 2.27 -8.31
N ILE A 445 28.81 1.11 -7.77
CA ILE A 445 27.96 -0.07 -7.66
C ILE A 445 28.22 -0.67 -6.29
N ASP A 446 27.21 -0.64 -5.42
CA ASP A 446 27.35 -1.14 -4.04
C ASP A 446 26.40 -2.30 -3.80
N ALA A 447 26.88 -3.36 -3.16
CA ALA A 447 26.01 -4.33 -2.51
C ALA A 447 25.39 -3.69 -1.27
N THR A 448 24.12 -3.95 -0.99
CA THR A 448 23.41 -3.41 0.17
C THR A 448 22.66 -4.49 0.95
N LEU A 449 22.69 -4.34 2.28
CA LEU A 449 21.86 -5.08 3.24
C LEU A 449 21.09 -4.05 4.08
N ARG A 450 19.80 -4.28 4.27
CA ARG A 450 18.90 -3.45 5.05
C ARG A 450 18.10 -4.34 5.99
N ILE A 451 17.94 -3.92 7.23
CA ILE A 451 17.17 -4.66 8.23
C ILE A 451 16.38 -3.65 9.05
N GLY A 452 15.10 -3.89 9.25
CA GLY A 452 14.28 -3.08 10.14
C GLY A 452 13.35 -3.91 11.00
N TRP A 453 13.11 -3.40 12.22
CA TRP A 453 12.12 -3.90 13.15
C TRP A 453 11.45 -2.71 13.84
N GLY A 454 10.18 -2.47 13.50
CA GLY A 454 9.41 -1.36 14.04
C GLY A 454 10.11 -0.01 13.78
N PRO A 455 10.45 0.78 14.81
CA PRO A 455 11.09 2.09 14.62
C PRO A 455 12.58 2.00 14.26
N ILE A 456 13.24 0.86 14.51
CA ILE A 456 14.68 0.72 14.30
C ILE A 456 14.92 0.17 12.90
N ASN A 457 15.63 0.93 12.08
CA ASN A 457 15.94 0.56 10.70
C ASN A 457 17.42 0.83 10.45
N LEU A 458 18.13 -0.17 9.94
CA LEU A 458 19.58 -0.17 9.74
C LEU A 458 19.90 -0.49 8.28
N TYR A 459 21.00 0.06 7.78
CA TYR A 459 21.55 -0.29 6.47
C TYR A 459 23.06 -0.45 6.53
N GLY A 460 23.56 -1.29 5.62
CA GLY A 460 24.96 -1.42 5.27
C GLY A 460 25.11 -1.41 3.75
N THR A 461 26.22 -0.86 3.27
CA THR A 461 26.64 -0.90 1.87
C THR A 461 28.12 -1.20 1.76
N TYR A 462 28.50 -1.92 0.71
CA TYR A 462 29.88 -2.20 0.36
C TYR A 462 30.07 -2.09 -1.15
N SER A 463 31.02 -1.28 -1.59
CA SER A 463 31.25 -1.03 -3.00
C SER A 463 31.93 -2.22 -3.67
N ILE A 464 31.38 -2.63 -4.80
CA ILE A 464 31.90 -3.75 -5.60
C ILE A 464 33.06 -3.27 -6.48
N ILE A 465 33.03 -2.00 -6.90
CA ILE A 465 34.03 -1.39 -7.78
C ILE A 465 34.99 -0.47 -7.01
N ASN A 466 36.11 -0.14 -7.65
CA ASN A 466 37.12 0.72 -7.06
C ASN A 466 36.61 2.16 -6.86
N MET A 467 37.04 2.83 -5.80
CA MET A 467 36.74 4.25 -5.57
C MET A 467 37.37 5.14 -6.65
N PHE A 468 38.59 4.82 -7.07
CA PHE A 468 39.34 5.59 -8.06
C PHE A 468 39.25 4.96 -9.46
N VAL A 469 39.40 5.81 -10.47
CA VAL A 469 39.59 5.38 -11.86
C VAL A 469 40.82 4.48 -11.92
N LYS A 470 40.75 3.44 -12.76
CA LYS A 470 41.82 2.47 -12.93
C LYS A 470 43.15 3.19 -13.20
N ASP A 471 44.20 2.76 -12.51
CA ASP A 471 45.57 3.31 -12.62
C ASP A 471 45.73 4.78 -12.19
N GLN A 472 44.71 5.41 -11.59
CA GLN A 472 44.75 6.81 -11.13
C GLN A 472 44.73 6.95 -9.59
N GLY A 473 44.80 5.84 -8.85
CA GLY A 473 44.79 5.82 -7.40
C GLY A 473 44.84 4.39 -6.85
N PRO A 474 44.88 4.22 -5.52
CA PRO A 474 44.93 2.91 -4.91
C PRO A 474 43.61 2.15 -5.10
N GLU A 475 43.65 0.84 -4.94
CA GLU A 475 42.43 0.04 -4.88
C GLU A 475 41.78 0.18 -3.50
N LEU A 476 40.65 0.87 -3.43
CA LEU A 476 39.85 1.09 -2.23
C LEU A 476 38.37 0.81 -2.53
N ARG A 477 37.72 0.09 -1.64
CA ARG A 477 36.29 -0.26 -1.69
C ARG A 477 35.52 0.51 -0.61
N PRO A 478 34.75 1.55 -0.97
CA PRO A 478 33.93 2.28 -0.03
C PRO A 478 32.90 1.41 0.69
N PHE A 479 32.62 1.73 1.95
CA PHE A 479 31.53 1.14 2.72
C PHE A 479 30.80 2.20 3.53
N MET A 480 29.54 1.93 3.88
CA MET A 480 28.74 2.77 4.77
C MET A 480 27.87 1.90 5.66
N ILE A 481 27.68 2.32 6.92
CA ILE A 481 26.79 1.66 7.87
C ILE A 481 26.05 2.75 8.65
N GLY A 482 24.75 2.57 8.87
CA GLY A 482 23.98 3.56 9.59
C GLY A 482 22.52 3.20 9.84
N ILE A 483 21.76 4.23 10.19
CA ILE A 483 20.32 4.16 10.47
C ILE A 483 19.50 4.73 9.31
N ILE A 484 18.29 4.21 9.16
CA ILE A 484 17.28 4.70 8.20
C ILE A 484 16.16 5.38 9.00
N LEU A 485 15.78 6.57 8.56
CA LEU A 485 14.61 7.32 9.01
C LEU A 485 13.63 7.34 7.84
N PRO A 486 12.70 6.36 7.75
CA PRO A 486 11.80 6.26 6.61
C PRO A 486 10.83 7.45 6.57
N PHE A 487 10.38 7.85 5.38
CA PHE A 487 9.34 8.87 5.19
C PHE A 487 7.92 8.37 5.46
N THR A 488 7.78 7.30 6.24
CA THR A 488 6.54 6.54 6.45
C THR A 488 5.29 7.39 6.45
#